data_AF-A0A367RUT3-F1
#
_entry.id   AF-A0A367RUT3-F1
#
_cell.length_a   1.000
_cell.length_b   1.000
_cell.length_c   1.000
_cell.angle_alpha   90.00
_cell.angle_beta   90.00
_cell.angle_gamma   90.00
#
_symmetry.space_group_name_H-M   'P 1'
#
loop_
_entity.id
_entity.type
_entity.pdbx_description
1 polymer ?
#
loop_
_entity_poly.entity_id
_entity_poly.type
_entity_poly.pdbx_seq_one_letter_code
_entity_poly.pdbx_strand_id
1 'polypeptide(L)'
;MLMSKDAKSAIELFNQSLRFAPNFAPAYSYRAMARYILGDQRGAMDDFQKAANFFLEQGDMEDYQRTLNYIKDCENRQLTL
;
A
#
# COMPACT_ATOMS: atom_id res chain seq x y z
N MET A 1 7.46 4.97 -18.80
CA MET A 1 8.13 6.02 -18.00
C MET A 1 7.22 7.20 -17.59
N LEU A 2 5.88 7.09 -17.69
CA LEU A 2 4.94 8.03 -17.06
C LEU A 2 4.47 7.53 -15.69
N MET A 3 4.06 6.26 -15.62
CA MET A 3 3.60 5.58 -14.39
C MET A 3 4.60 5.67 -13.21
N SER A 4 5.91 5.62 -13.49
CA SER A 4 6.93 5.72 -12.43
C SER A 4 7.12 7.14 -11.88
N LYS A 5 6.90 8.18 -12.69
CA LYS A 5 6.93 9.56 -12.21
C LYS A 5 5.72 9.84 -11.32
N ASP A 6 4.56 9.38 -11.75
CA ASP A 6 3.31 9.56 -11.01
C ASP A 6 3.32 8.75 -9.71
N ALA A 7 3.92 7.55 -9.71
CA ALA A 7 4.09 6.75 -8.50
C ALA A 7 4.99 7.44 -7.45
N LYS A 8 6.10 8.08 -7.85
CA LYS A 8 6.92 8.85 -6.90
C LYS A 8 6.15 10.02 -6.29
N SER A 9 5.43 10.77 -7.12
CA SER A 9 4.58 11.88 -6.65
C SER A 9 3.47 11.39 -5.69
N ALA A 10 2.88 10.24 -5.99
CA ALA A 10 1.88 9.61 -5.13
C ALA A 10 2.44 9.24 -3.76
N ILE A 11 3.65 8.67 -3.70
CA ILE A 11 4.30 8.35 -2.42
C ILE A 11 4.46 9.61 -1.57
N GLU A 12 4.93 10.72 -2.14
CA GLU A 12 5.09 11.97 -1.40
C GLU A 12 3.76 12.55 -0.92
N LEU A 13 2.72 12.48 -1.75
CA LEU A 13 1.38 12.91 -1.38
C LEU A 13 0.84 12.10 -0.18
N PHE A 14 0.98 10.78 -0.22
CA PHE A 14 0.51 9.93 0.87
C PHE A 14 1.40 10.01 2.12
N ASN A 15 2.70 10.29 1.98
CA ASN A 15 3.55 10.63 3.12
C ASN A 15 3.02 11.86 3.85
N GLN A 16 2.60 12.90 3.12
CA GLN A 16 2.01 14.09 3.72
C GLN A 16 0.66 13.79 4.36
N SER A 17 -0.22 13.06 3.66
CA SER A 17 -1.53 12.63 4.22
C SER A 17 -1.37 11.91 5.56
N LEU A 18 -0.42 10.97 5.64
CA LEU A 18 -0.16 10.19 6.85
C LEU A 18 0.48 11.00 8.00
N ARG A 19 1.04 12.20 7.73
CA ARG A 19 1.44 13.11 8.81
C ARG A 19 0.25 13.75 9.50
N PHE A 20 -0.85 13.97 8.79
CA PHE A 20 -2.07 14.57 9.35
C PHE A 20 -3.04 13.52 9.87
N ALA A 21 -3.13 12.37 9.20
CA ALA A 21 -4.02 11.27 9.54
C ALA A 21 -3.25 9.93 9.56
N PRO A 22 -2.52 9.63 10.64
CA PRO A 22 -1.61 8.48 10.70
C PRO A 22 -2.32 7.11 10.67
N ASN A 23 -3.64 7.09 10.89
CA ASN A 23 -4.51 5.92 10.83
C ASN A 23 -5.38 5.86 9.56
N PHE A 24 -5.10 6.71 8.56
CA PHE A 24 -5.88 6.72 7.33
C PHE A 24 -5.49 5.54 6.42
N ALA A 25 -6.24 4.45 6.53
CA ALA A 25 -5.98 3.18 5.84
C ALA A 25 -5.82 3.32 4.30
N PRO A 26 -6.66 4.09 3.59
CA PRO A 26 -6.50 4.27 2.15
C PRO A 26 -5.15 4.87 1.74
N ALA A 27 -4.59 5.80 2.53
CA ALA A 27 -3.29 6.39 2.20
C ALA A 27 -2.16 5.36 2.26
N TYR A 28 -2.20 4.40 3.19
CA TYR A 28 -1.25 3.29 3.20
C TYR A 28 -1.45 2.39 1.96
N SER A 29 -2.68 2.03 1.61
CA SER A 29 -2.96 1.18 0.44
C SER A 29 -2.49 1.82 -0.87
N TYR A 30 -2.76 3.11 -1.07
CA TYR A 30 -2.30 3.82 -2.28
C TYR A 30 -0.78 4.03 -2.30
N ARG A 31 -0.14 4.30 -1.15
CA ARG A 31 1.32 4.36 -1.08
C ARG A 31 1.96 3.01 -1.37
N ALA A 32 1.36 1.91 -0.89
CA ALA A 32 1.81 0.55 -1.18
C ALA A 32 1.77 0.23 -2.68
N MET A 33 0.66 0.55 -3.36
CA MET A 33 0.55 0.38 -4.82
C MET A 33 1.60 1.19 -5.57
N ALA A 34 1.85 2.43 -5.16
CA ALA A 34 2.88 3.27 -5.77
C ALA A 34 4.29 2.69 -5.57
N ARG A 35 4.61 2.19 -4.36
CA ARG A 35 5.87 1.49 -4.07
C ARG A 35 6.02 0.23 -4.90
N TYR A 36 4.95 -0.55 -5.04
CA TYR A 36 4.91 -1.75 -5.86
C TYR A 36 5.20 -1.46 -7.35
N ILE A 37 4.61 -0.40 -7.91
CA ILE A 37 4.87 0.06 -9.28
C ILE A 37 6.35 0.45 -9.48
N LEU A 38 6.99 0.98 -8.44
CA LEU A 38 8.41 1.33 -8.45
C LEU A 38 9.35 0.16 -8.16
N GLY A 39 8.81 -1.04 -7.89
CA GLY A 39 9.58 -2.23 -7.55
C GLY A 39 10.02 -2.31 -6.08
N ASP A 40 9.60 -1.37 -5.22
CA ASP A 40 9.82 -1.43 -3.78
C ASP A 40 8.80 -2.38 -3.13
N GLN A 41 9.00 -3.68 -3.35
CA GLN A 41 8.09 -4.72 -2.86
C GLN A 41 8.06 -4.78 -1.33
N ARG A 42 9.20 -4.56 -0.66
CA ARG A 42 9.27 -4.59 0.80
C ARG A 42 8.48 -3.42 1.39
N GLY A 43 8.71 -2.20 0.89
CA GLY A 43 7.97 -1.04 1.34
C GLY A 43 6.49 -1.09 0.97
N ALA A 44 6.12 -1.75 -0.13
CA ALA A 44 4.72 -2.02 -0.47
C ALA A 44 4.07 -2.97 0.53
N MET A 45 4.75 -4.07 0.88
CA MET A 45 4.26 -5.04 1.86
C MET A 45 4.00 -4.41 3.22
N ASP A 46 4.97 -3.62 3.71
CA ASP A 46 4.86 -2.92 5.01
C ASP A 46 3.65 -1.99 5.06
N ASP A 47 3.35 -1.30 3.94
CA ASP A 47 2.20 -0.41 3.86
C ASP A 47 0.88 -1.17 3.70
N PHE A 48 0.83 -2.23 2.88
CA PHE A 48 -0.38 -3.05 2.77
C PHE A 48 -0.75 -3.70 4.11
N GLN A 49 0.22 -4.19 4.88
CA GLN A 49 -0.06 -4.75 6.20
C GLN A 49 -0.65 -3.71 7.16
N LYS A 50 -0.15 -2.48 7.14
CA LYS A 50 -0.73 -1.37 7.93
C LYS A 50 -2.13 -1.03 7.47
N ALA A 51 -2.35 -0.94 6.15
CA ALA A 51 -3.67 -0.69 5.58
C ALA A 51 -4.68 -1.75 6.03
N ALA A 52 -4.31 -3.04 5.94
CA ALA A 52 -5.15 -4.15 6.37
C ALA A 52 -5.53 -4.04 7.86
N ASN A 53 -4.56 -3.74 8.73
CA ASN A 53 -4.83 -3.58 10.16
C ASN A 53 -5.84 -2.44 10.43
N PHE A 54 -5.65 -1.29 9.79
CA PHE A 54 -6.56 -0.16 9.98
C PHE A 54 -7.95 -0.39 9.36
N PHE A 55 -8.06 -1.04 8.20
CA PHE A 55 -9.35 -1.42 7.63
C PHE A 55 -10.11 -2.40 8.54
N LEU A 56 -9.39 -3.37 9.12
CA LEU A 56 -9.97 -4.30 10.09
C LEU A 56 -10.49 -3.57 11.33
N GLU A 57 -9.70 -2.64 11.89
CA GLU A 57 -10.12 -1.80 13.04
C GLU A 57 -11.33 -0.93 12.71
N GLN A 58 -11.45 -0.46 11.47
CA GLN A 58 -12.57 0.37 10.99
C GLN A 58 -13.80 -0.47 10.62
N GLY A 59 -13.69 -1.80 10.58
CA GLY A 59 -14.76 -2.69 10.12
C GLY A 59 -14.98 -2.66 8.60
N ASP A 60 -14.04 -2.09 7.84
CA ASP A 60 -14.07 -2.06 6.38
C ASP A 60 -13.56 -3.39 5.82
N MET A 61 -14.43 -4.39 5.89
CA MET A 61 -14.10 -5.76 5.50
C MET A 61 -13.87 -5.90 3.98
N GLU A 62 -14.43 -5.01 3.17
CA GLU A 62 -14.23 -5.01 1.72
C GLU A 62 -12.80 -4.59 1.38
N ASP A 63 -12.37 -3.43 1.86
CA ASP A 63 -11.02 -2.94 1.61
C ASP A 63 -9.97 -3.78 2.35
N TYR A 64 -10.30 -4.34 3.51
CA TYR A 64 -9.47 -5.34 4.19
C TYR A 64 -9.21 -6.55 3.28
N GLN A 65 -10.26 -7.18 2.75
CA GLN A 65 -10.11 -8.36 1.90
C GLN A 65 -9.39 -8.04 0.58
N ARG A 66 -9.64 -6.86 0.01
CA ARG A 66 -8.91 -6.36 -1.17
C ARG A 66 -7.42 -6.21 -0.88
N THR A 67 -7.07 -5.64 0.27
CA THR A 67 -5.68 -5.45 0.71
C THR A 67 -4.97 -6.78 0.91
N LEU A 68 -5.63 -7.79 1.48
CA LEU A 68 -5.06 -9.14 1.64
C LEU A 68 -4.70 -9.80 0.30
N ASN A 69 -5.45 -9.51 -0.77
CA ASN A 69 -5.11 -10.04 -2.10
C ASN A 69 -3.81 -9.41 -2.62
N TYR A 70 -3.61 -8.11 -2.42
CA TYR A 70 -2.35 -7.46 -2.78
C TYR A 70 -1.15 -7.97 -1.96
N ILE A 71 -1.35 -8.28 -0.68
CA ILE A 71 -0.32 -8.92 0.16
C ILE A 71 0.09 -10.27 -0.42
N LYS A 72 -0.88 -11.14 -0.73
CA LYS A 72 -0.62 -12.44 -1.36
C LYS A 72 0.11 -12.31 -2.69
N ASP A 73 -0.28 -11.34 -3.53
CA ASP A 73 0.39 -11.09 -4.80
C ASP A 73 1.86 -10.66 -4.60
N CYS A 74 2.12 -9.83 -3.59
CA CYS A 74 3.47 -9.41 -3.24
C CYS A 74 4.32 -10.58 -2.70
N GLU A 75 3.74 -11.48 -1.89
CA GLU A 75 4.41 -12.68 -1.39
C GLU A 75 4.74 -13.66 -2.52
N ASN A 76 3.78 -13.91 -3.41
CA ASN A 76 3.96 -14.82 -4.55
C ASN A 76 5.06 -14.35 -5.51
N ARG A 77 5.22 -13.03 -5.69
CA ARG A 77 6.33 -12.47 -6.49
C ARG A 77 7.70 -12.59 -5.81
N GLN A 78 7.78 -12.66 -4.49
CA GLN A 78 9.05 -12.90 -3.78
C GLN A 78 9.54 -14.34 -3.94
N LEU A 79 8.64 -15.29 -4.21
CA LEU A 79 8.96 -16.71 -4.37
C LEU A 79 9.46 -17.10 -5.77
N THR A 80 9.48 -16.18 -6.74
CA THR A 80 9.91 -16.43 -8.13
C THR A 80 11.42 -16.17 -8.41
N LEU A 81 12.29 -16.38 -7.42
CA LEU A 81 13.76 -16.36 -7.58
C LEU A 81 14.34 -17.77 -7.65
#